data_AF-A0A352FPG3-F1
#
_entry.id   AF-A0A352FPG3-F1
#
_cell.length_a   1.000
_cell.length_b   1.000
_cell.length_c   1.000
_cell.angle_alpha   90.00
_cell.angle_beta   90.00
_cell.angle_gamma   90.00
#
_symmetry.space_group_name_H-M   'P 1'
#
loop_
_entity.id
_entity.type
_entity.pdbx_description
1 polymer ?
#
loop_
_entity_poly.entity_id
_entity_poly.type
_entity_poly.pdbx_seq_one_letter_code
_entity_poly.pdbx_strand_id
1 'polypeptide(L)'
;MAANIEDKVIEKLRVLPEDQQAEVLKFVEDLADLETKANNGHAVGRVAIWDKIEEIMRDVPDEVLARIPTDGSINVDHYLYGAPKKQP
;
A
#
# COMPACT_ATOMS: atom_id res chain seq x y z
N MET A 1 3.48 36.33 20.62
CA MET A 1 2.96 34.97 20.42
C MET A 1 2.98 34.73 18.92
N ALA A 2 3.84 33.84 18.42
CA ALA A 2 3.85 33.53 16.99
C ALA A 2 2.52 32.84 16.65
N ALA A 3 1.78 33.35 15.67
CA ALA A 3 0.55 32.72 15.23
C ALA A 3 0.84 31.26 14.81
N ASN A 4 0.02 30.34 15.31
CA ASN A 4 0.10 28.92 14.98
C ASN A 4 -0.06 28.77 13.46
N ILE A 5 0.58 27.78 12.85
CA ILE A 5 0.49 27.57 11.40
C ILE A 5 -0.97 27.39 10.97
N GLU A 6 -1.77 26.74 11.81
CA GLU A 6 -3.22 26.59 11.64
C GLU A 6 -3.95 27.92 11.43
N ASP A 7 -3.71 28.92 12.28
CA ASP A 7 -4.36 30.23 12.19
C ASP A 7 -4.07 30.91 10.84
N LYS A 8 -2.82 30.80 10.37
CA LYS A 8 -2.40 31.37 9.08
C LYS A 8 -3.03 30.67 7.89
N VAL A 9 -3.25 29.36 7.98
CA VAL A 9 -3.94 28.59 6.93
C VAL A 9 -5.41 28.98 6.87
N ILE A 10 -6.08 29.10 8.03
CA ILE A 10 -7.48 29.52 8.10
C ILE A 10 -7.67 30.94 7.55
N GLU A 11 -6.78 31.87 7.89
CA GLU A 11 -6.83 33.24 7.38
C GLU A 11 -6.73 33.27 5.85
N LYS A 12 -5.79 32.53 5.27
CA LYS A 12 -5.61 32.46 3.81
C LYS A 12 -6.78 31.79 3.10
N LEU A 13 -7.33 30.72 3.68
CA LEU A 13 -8.46 29.98 3.12
C LEU A 13 -9.71 30.87 2.98
N ARG A 14 -9.97 31.74 3.97
CA ARG A 14 -11.13 32.65 3.96
C ARG A 14 -11.12 33.68 2.84
N VAL A 15 -9.96 34.01 2.29
CA VAL A 15 -9.81 35.01 1.22
C VAL A 15 -9.98 34.39 -0.17
N LEU A 16 -9.91 33.06 -0.27
CA LEU A 16 -10.06 32.34 -1.53
C LEU A 16 -11.54 32.26 -1.96
N PRO A 17 -11.83 32.27 -3.27
CA PRO A 17 -13.18 31.97 -3.76
C PRO A 17 -13.54 30.48 -3.57
N GLU A 18 -14.83 30.15 -3.62
CA GLU A 18 -15.35 28.81 -3.25
C GLU A 18 -14.76 27.66 -4.08
N ASP A 19 -14.46 27.89 -5.36
CA ASP A 19 -13.82 26.91 -6.25
C ASP A 19 -12.40 26.56 -5.78
N GLN A 20 -11.63 27.56 -5.37
CA GLN A 20 -10.28 27.39 -4.84
C GLN A 20 -10.30 26.81 -3.42
N GLN A 21 -11.31 27.13 -2.62
CA GLN A 21 -11.50 26.48 -1.31
C GLN A 21 -11.76 24.98 -1.47
N ALA A 22 -12.56 24.57 -2.46
CA ALA A 22 -12.81 23.16 -2.77
C ALA A 22 -11.54 22.43 -3.24
N GLU A 23 -10.68 23.10 -4.02
CA GLU A 23 -9.38 22.53 -4.43
C GLU A 23 -8.45 22.33 -3.22
N VAL A 24 -8.39 23.29 -2.30
CA VAL A 24 -7.60 23.16 -1.06
C VAL A 24 -8.16 22.04 -0.17
N LEU A 25 -9.48 21.93 -0.04
CA LEU A 25 -10.10 20.84 0.71
C LEU A 25 -9.71 19.48 0.14
N LYS A 26 -9.85 19.31 -1.18
CA LYS A 26 -9.43 18.09 -1.87
C LYS A 26 -7.96 17.76 -1.62
N PHE A 27 -7.08 18.76 -1.67
CA PHE A 27 -5.66 18.57 -1.40
C PHE A 27 -5.38 18.10 0.04
N VAL A 28 -6.08 18.66 1.03
CA VAL A 28 -5.94 18.24 2.44
C VAL A 28 -6.47 16.82 2.64
N GLU A 29 -7.60 16.48 2.02
CA GLU A 29 -8.13 15.11 2.00
C GLU A 29 -7.14 14.13 1.38
N ASP A 30 -6.55 14.49 0.22
CA ASP A 30 -5.51 13.68 -0.42
C ASP A 30 -4.30 13.49 0.51
N LEU A 31 -3.84 14.54 1.21
CA LEU A 31 -2.76 14.42 2.19
C LEU A 31 -3.10 13.49 3.36
N ALA A 32 -4.31 13.58 3.90
CA ALA A 32 -4.77 12.71 4.98
C ALA A 32 -4.90 11.25 4.51
N ASP A 33 -5.38 11.02 3.28
CA ASP A 33 -5.46 9.70 2.65
C ASP A 33 -4.08 9.11 2.36
N LEU A 34 -3.09 9.95 2.03
CA LEU A 34 -1.70 9.51 1.88
C LEU A 34 -1.10 9.10 3.22
N GLU A 35 -1.40 9.81 4.31
CA GLU A 35 -0.95 9.43 5.65
C GLU A 35 -1.62 8.14 6.13
N THR A 36 -2.91 7.94 5.91
CA THR A 36 -3.59 6.68 6.28
C THR A 36 -3.05 5.48 5.50
N LYS A 37 -2.77 5.63 4.20
CA LYS A 37 -2.09 4.61 3.41
C LYS A 37 -0.66 4.37 3.89
N ALA A 38 0.04 5.40 4.34
CA ALA A 38 1.36 5.28 4.95
C ALA A 38 1.34 4.53 6.28
N ASN A 39 0.31 4.75 7.09
CA ASN A 39 0.12 4.12 8.40
C ASN A 39 -0.24 2.63 8.31
N ASN A 40 -0.69 2.15 7.14
CA ASN A 40 -0.76 0.72 6.82
C ASN A 40 0.62 0.08 6.53
N GLY A 41 1.72 0.80 6.80
CA GLY A 41 3.09 0.31 6.70
C GLY A 41 3.70 0.40 5.30
N HIS A 42 3.08 1.15 4.37
CA HIS A 42 3.53 1.27 2.99
C HIS A 42 4.01 2.69 2.70
N ALA A 43 5.28 2.87 2.37
CA ALA A 43 5.82 4.19 2.01
C ALA A 43 4.99 4.82 0.88
N VAL A 44 4.63 6.10 1.06
CA VAL A 44 3.88 6.91 0.08
C VAL A 44 4.47 6.73 -1.32
N GLY A 45 3.66 6.29 -2.28
CA GLY A 45 4.06 6.03 -3.67
C GLY A 45 4.57 4.62 -3.97
N ARG A 46 4.55 3.69 -3.01
CA ARG A 46 4.82 2.27 -3.24
C ARG A 46 3.55 1.44 -3.03
N VAL A 47 3.17 0.70 -4.06
CA VAL A 47 2.11 -0.33 -4.00
C VAL A 47 2.50 -1.40 -2.97
N ALA A 48 1.54 -1.86 -2.16
CA ALA A 48 1.80 -2.90 -1.18
C ALA A 48 2.28 -4.18 -1.87
N ILE A 49 3.13 -4.96 -1.20
CA ILE A 49 3.51 -6.28 -1.72
C ILE A 49 2.28 -7.15 -1.92
N TRP A 50 1.26 -7.01 -1.05
CA TRP A 50 0.01 -7.77 -1.19
C TRP A 50 -0.78 -7.41 -2.44
N ASP A 51 -0.96 -6.13 -2.73
CA ASP A 51 -1.66 -5.69 -3.95
C ASP A 51 -0.97 -6.23 -5.22
N LYS A 52 0.38 -6.25 -5.21
CA LYS A 52 1.16 -6.82 -6.32
C LYS A 52 0.97 -8.32 -6.45
N ILE A 53 0.94 -9.05 -5.33
CA ILE A 53 0.71 -10.50 -5.35
C ILE A 53 -0.70 -10.78 -5.86
N GLU A 54 -1.71 -10.04 -5.40
CA GLU A 54 -3.09 -10.19 -5.88
C GLU A 54 -3.21 -9.90 -7.39
N GLU A 55 -2.54 -8.86 -7.89
CA GLU A 55 -2.47 -8.56 -9.31
C GLU A 55 -1.86 -9.72 -10.12
N ILE A 56 -0.73 -10.27 -9.67
CA ILE A 56 -0.05 -11.40 -10.33
C ILE A 56 -0.90 -12.67 -10.29
N MET A 57 -1.59 -12.93 -9.18
CA MET A 57 -2.33 -14.17 -8.95
C MET A 57 -3.72 -14.18 -9.62
N ARG A 58 -4.20 -13.02 -10.11
CA ARG A 58 -5.55 -12.86 -10.66
C ARG A 58 -5.91 -13.86 -11.76
N ASP A 59 -4.95 -14.19 -12.62
CA ASP A 59 -5.18 -15.03 -13.80
C ASP A 59 -4.74 -16.49 -13.61
N VAL A 60 -4.40 -16.89 -12.37
CA VAL A 60 -3.96 -18.26 -12.07
C VAL A 60 -5.18 -19.18 -11.93
N PRO A 61 -5.31 -20.25 -12.74
CA PRO A 61 -6.43 -21.19 -12.63
C PRO A 61 -6.37 -22.04 -11.36
N ASP A 62 -7.53 -22.46 -10.86
CA ASP A 62 -7.67 -23.29 -9.66
C ASP A 62 -6.93 -24.63 -9.78
N GLU A 63 -6.87 -25.22 -10.97
CA GLU A 63 -6.16 -26.49 -11.20
C GLU A 63 -4.65 -26.34 -11.03
N VAL A 64 -4.12 -25.14 -11.25
CA VAL A 64 -2.70 -24.83 -11.01
C VAL A 64 -2.46 -24.61 -9.52
N LEU A 65 -3.35 -23.90 -8.84
CA LEU A 65 -3.29 -23.72 -7.38
C LEU A 65 -3.35 -25.05 -6.64
N ALA A 66 -4.16 -25.99 -7.11
CA ALA A 66 -4.29 -27.33 -6.54
C ALA A 66 -3.01 -28.18 -6.63
N ARG A 67 -2.05 -27.81 -7.50
CA ARG A 67 -0.74 -28.48 -7.62
C ARG A 67 0.30 -27.93 -6.65
N ILE A 68 0.02 -26.83 -5.97
CA ILE A 68 0.95 -26.24 -5.00
C ILE A 68 1.03 -27.18 -3.77
N PRO A 69 2.25 -27.50 -3.30
CA PRO A 69 2.42 -28.29 -2.08
C PRO A 69 1.72 -27.65 -0.88
N THR A 70 1.08 -28.48 -0.05
CA THR A 70 0.50 -28.02 1.23
C THR A 70 1.54 -27.38 2.13
N ASP A 71 2.75 -27.94 2.17
CA ASP A 71 3.92 -27.34 2.81
C ASP A 71 4.86 -26.78 1.72
N GLY A 72 4.77 -25.47 1.47
CA GLY A 72 5.67 -24.79 0.53
C GLY A 72 7.14 -24.77 0.98
N SER A 73 7.41 -25.10 2.24
CA SER A 73 8.77 -25.13 2.80
C SER A 73 9.45 -26.50 2.74
N ILE A 74 8.72 -27.56 2.35
CA ILE A 74 9.19 -28.95 2.39
C ILE A 74 10.52 -29.19 1.63
N ASN A 75 10.82 -28.35 0.62
CA ASN A 75 12.01 -28.44 -0.21
C ASN A 75 13.00 -27.27 -0.02
N VAL A 76 12.88 -26.46 1.04
CA VAL A 76 13.79 -25.34 1.29
C VAL A 76 15.25 -25.79 1.33
N ASP A 77 15.56 -26.88 2.04
CA ASP A 77 16.92 -27.42 2.12
C ASP A 77 17.45 -27.91 0.76
N HIS A 78 16.56 -28.40 -0.12
CA HIS A 78 16.93 -28.79 -1.47
C HIS A 78 17.39 -27.58 -2.28
N TYR A 79 16.65 -26.47 -2.21
CA TYR A 79 16.95 -25.25 -2.97
C TYR A 79 18.11 -24.45 -2.37
N LEU A 80 18.29 -24.45 -1.06
CA LEU A 80 19.35 -23.68 -0.38
C LEU A 80 20.66 -24.44 -0.25
N TYR A 81 20.60 -25.76 -0.01
CA TYR A 81 21.76 -26.56 0.38
C TYR A 81 21.99 -27.80 -0.51
N GLY A 82 21.14 -28.05 -1.51
CA GLY A 82 21.28 -29.20 -2.42
C GLY A 82 20.90 -30.55 -1.80
N ALA A 83 20.14 -30.55 -0.69
CA ALA A 83 19.61 -31.79 -0.12
C ALA A 83 18.72 -32.56 -1.13
N PRO A 84 18.53 -33.89 -0.98
CA PRO A 84 17.61 -34.63 -1.83
C PRO A 84 16.17 -34.05 -1.78
N LYS A 85 15.51 -34.01 -2.94
CA LYS A 85 14.15 -33.47 -3.05
C LYS A 85 13.14 -34.39 -2.35
N LYS A 86 12.29 -33.80 -1.50
CA LYS A 86 11.20 -34.48 -0.80
C LYS A 86 9.92 -34.37 -1.64
N GLN A 87 9.16 -35.46 -1.72
CA GLN A 87 7.84 -35.45 -2.35
C GLN A 87 6.82 -34.91 -1.33
N PRO A 88 5.95 -33.97 -1.73
CA PRO A 88 4.85 -33.47 -0.89
C PRO A 88 3.75 -34.52 -0.70
#